data_AF-A0A382SHY7-F1
#
_entry.id   AF-A0A382SHY7-F1
#
_cell.length_a   1.000
_cell.length_b   1.000
_cell.length_c   1.000
_cell.angle_alpha   90.00
_cell.angle_beta   90.00
_cell.angle_gamma   90.00
#
_symmetry.space_group_name_H-M   'P 1'
#
loop_
_entity.id
_entity.type
_entity.pdbx_description
1 polymer ?
#
loop_
_entity_poly.entity_id
_entity_poly.type
_entity_poly.pdbx_seq_one_letter_code
_entity_poly.pdbx_strand_id
1 'polypeptide(L)'
;MKQKTNITSLPTRDSKLEKDDKSVVSSLSPREIVSELDRYVIGQNAAKRAVAIALRNRWRRQALKGDMKDEVLPKNILMIGPTGVGKTEISRRLSKLAEAPFIKVEATRFTEVGYVGRDVEQIIRDLLEIAIAIEKERMRKEVYSKAQQAAEERVLNALVGNKASIATRESFRKRLRSGDLDNNQIEIEVNDLPNMPSFEIPGMPGANVGMVN
;
A
#
# COMPACT_ATOMS: atom_id res chain seq x y z
N MET A 1 23.01 -4.29 -51.59
CA MET A 1 23.12 -4.64 -50.16
C MET A 1 22.52 -3.51 -49.32
N LYS A 2 21.31 -3.67 -48.79
CA LYS A 2 20.70 -2.71 -47.85
C LYS A 2 21.02 -3.16 -46.42
N GLN A 3 21.80 -2.36 -45.69
CA GLN A 3 22.10 -2.61 -44.28
C GLN A 3 20.81 -2.53 -43.46
N LYS A 4 20.46 -3.61 -42.75
CA LYS A 4 19.36 -3.63 -41.79
C LYS A 4 19.87 -3.02 -40.48
N THR A 5 19.52 -1.77 -40.21
CA THR A 5 19.80 -1.13 -38.91
C THR A 5 18.72 -1.54 -37.90
N ASN A 6 19.13 -2.18 -36.79
CA ASN A 6 18.26 -2.63 -35.69
C ASN A 6 17.90 -1.49 -34.71
N ILE A 7 17.70 -0.27 -35.21
CA ILE A 7 17.42 0.90 -34.35
C ILE A 7 15.98 1.31 -34.59
N THR A 8 15.10 0.97 -33.63
CA THR A 8 13.74 1.50 -33.58
C THR A 8 13.80 2.97 -33.19
N SER A 9 13.40 3.87 -34.08
CA SER A 9 13.27 5.30 -33.79
C SER A 9 12.16 5.55 -32.77
N LEU A 10 12.46 6.34 -31.73
CA LEU A 10 11.49 6.75 -30.72
C LEU A 10 10.42 7.67 -31.36
N PRO A 11 9.13 7.49 -31.05
CA PRO A 11 8.09 8.37 -31.56
C PRO A 11 8.26 9.77 -30.98
N THR A 12 8.24 10.79 -31.84
CA THR A 12 8.19 12.21 -31.46
C THR A 12 6.89 12.49 -30.74
N ARG A 13 7.00 13.04 -29.53
CA ARG A 13 5.87 13.52 -28.74
C ARG A 13 5.24 14.71 -29.45
N ASP A 14 4.12 14.48 -30.14
CA ASP A 14 3.04 15.47 -30.22
C ASP A 14 1.73 14.82 -30.67
N SER A 15 0.79 14.77 -29.72
CA SER A 15 -0.67 14.97 -29.84
C SER A 15 -1.43 14.12 -28.81
N LYS A 16 -1.94 14.82 -27.79
CA LYS A 16 -3.04 14.43 -26.88
C LYS A 16 -3.07 12.96 -26.45
N LEU A 17 -2.19 12.58 -25.52
CA LEU A 17 -2.41 11.42 -24.68
C LEU A 17 -3.44 11.79 -23.62
N GLU A 18 -4.63 11.17 -23.68
CA GLU A 18 -5.54 11.10 -22.55
C GLU A 18 -4.73 10.64 -21.33
N LYS A 19 -4.79 11.42 -20.25
CA LYS A 19 -4.19 11.04 -18.97
C LYS A 19 -5.00 9.88 -18.40
N ASP A 20 -4.67 8.68 -18.85
CA ASP A 20 -5.14 7.45 -18.23
C ASP A 20 -4.35 7.30 -16.92
N ASP A 21 -4.93 7.83 -15.84
CA ASP A 21 -4.36 7.89 -14.50
C ASP A 21 -4.44 6.52 -13.80
N LYS A 22 -4.03 5.45 -14.51
CA LYS A 22 -4.21 4.07 -14.07
C LYS A 22 -2.88 3.31 -14.05
N SER A 23 -2.44 3.10 -12.82
CA SER A 23 -1.37 2.23 -12.31
C SER A 23 0.01 2.87 -12.12
N VAL A 24 0.31 3.13 -10.84
CA VAL A 24 1.63 3.46 -10.27
C VAL A 24 2.56 2.24 -10.29
N VAL A 25 2.48 1.36 -11.30
CA VAL A 25 3.60 0.44 -11.54
C VAL A 25 4.66 1.29 -12.21
N SER A 26 5.48 1.90 -11.35
CA SER A 26 6.40 2.99 -11.68
C SER A 26 6.97 2.85 -13.09
N SER A 27 6.84 3.93 -13.88
CA SER A 27 7.34 4.04 -15.25
C SER A 27 8.87 3.93 -15.35
N LEU A 28 9.55 3.63 -14.25
CA LEU A 28 10.98 3.45 -14.12
C LEU A 28 11.50 2.45 -15.15
N SER A 29 12.56 2.87 -15.82
CA SER A 29 13.38 2.01 -16.65
C SER A 29 14.14 1.00 -15.77
N PRO A 30 14.57 -0.13 -16.33
CA PRO A 30 15.40 -1.09 -15.61
C PRO A 30 16.68 -0.47 -15.01
N ARG A 31 17.25 0.56 -15.66
CA ARG A 31 18.44 1.26 -15.16
C ARG A 31 18.13 2.08 -13.91
N GLU A 32 17.00 2.78 -13.89
CA GLU A 32 16.57 3.54 -12.71
C GLU A 32 16.25 2.62 -11.54
N ILE A 33 15.60 1.47 -11.78
CA ILE A 33 15.33 0.47 -10.74
C ILE A 33 16.65 -0.04 -10.14
N VAL A 34 17.64 -0.38 -10.98
CA VAL A 34 18.96 -0.82 -10.50
C VAL A 34 19.64 0.29 -9.69
N SER A 35 19.62 1.53 -10.18
CA SER A 35 20.21 2.68 -9.48
C SER A 35 19.56 2.94 -8.12
N GLU A 36 18.26 2.69 -7.96
CA GLU A 36 17.59 2.81 -6.68
C GLU A 36 18.01 1.67 -5.73
N LEU A 37 18.11 0.44 -6.26
CA LEU A 37 18.58 -0.71 -5.49
C LEU A 37 20.06 -0.58 -5.07
N ASP A 38 20.89 0.12 -5.85
CA ASP A 38 22.30 0.41 -5.53
C ASP A 38 22.46 1.22 -4.24
N ARG A 39 21.45 2.01 -3.84
CA ARG A 39 21.48 2.80 -2.59
C ARG A 39 21.41 1.94 -1.33
N TYR A 40 20.90 0.70 -1.44
CA TYR A 40 20.60 -0.15 -0.29
C TYR A 40 21.33 -1.49 -0.30
N VAL A 41 21.67 -2.01 -1.48
CA VAL A 41 22.35 -3.29 -1.63
C VAL A 41 23.65 -3.04 -2.37
N ILE A 42 24.79 -3.42 -1.80
CA ILE A 42 26.09 -3.25 -2.45
C ILE A 42 26.39 -4.45 -3.35
N GLY A 43 26.84 -4.20 -4.58
CA GLY A 43 27.14 -5.27 -5.56
C GLY A 43 25.90 -6.00 -6.08
N GLN A 44 25.98 -7.32 -6.29
CA GLN A 44 24.86 -8.16 -6.76
C GLN A 44 24.19 -7.70 -8.08
N ASN A 45 24.98 -7.18 -9.01
CA ASN A 45 24.50 -6.57 -10.26
C ASN A 45 23.63 -7.50 -11.12
N ALA A 46 23.90 -8.81 -11.10
CA ALA A 46 23.07 -9.79 -11.81
C ALA A 46 21.66 -9.89 -11.21
N ALA A 47 21.56 -10.00 -9.89
CA ALA A 47 20.27 -10.08 -9.18
C ALA A 47 19.47 -8.80 -9.35
N LYS A 48 20.09 -7.62 -9.20
CA LYS A 48 19.45 -6.31 -9.42
C LYS A 48 18.88 -6.16 -10.83
N ARG A 49 19.65 -6.56 -11.85
CA ARG A 49 19.17 -6.54 -13.25
C ARG A 49 18.01 -7.51 -13.47
N ALA A 50 18.07 -8.71 -12.92
CA ALA A 50 17.00 -9.70 -13.04
C ALA A 50 15.68 -9.19 -12.44
N VAL A 51 15.72 -8.62 -11.23
CA VAL A 51 14.52 -8.07 -10.59
C VAL A 51 13.99 -6.82 -11.30
N ALA A 52 14.87 -5.97 -11.82
CA ALA A 52 14.49 -4.78 -12.57
C ALA A 52 13.78 -5.15 -13.88
N ILE A 53 14.26 -6.18 -14.59
CA ILE A 53 13.61 -6.70 -15.80
C ILE A 53 12.25 -7.30 -15.47
N ALA A 54 12.13 -8.10 -14.40
CA ALA A 54 10.86 -8.69 -14.01
C ALA A 54 9.81 -7.61 -13.67
N LEU A 55 10.19 -6.59 -12.90
CA LEU A 55 9.30 -5.47 -12.59
C LEU A 55 8.90 -4.69 -13.85
N ARG A 56 9.86 -4.40 -14.75
CA ARG A 56 9.56 -3.73 -16.03
C ARG A 56 8.65 -4.56 -16.93
N ASN A 57 8.79 -5.88 -16.94
CA ASN A 57 7.93 -6.76 -17.71
C ASN A 57 6.49 -6.73 -17.20
N ARG A 58 6.27 -6.52 -15.89
CA ARG A 58 4.92 -6.31 -15.33
C ARG A 58 4.26 -5.05 -15.91
N TRP A 59 5.01 -3.94 -15.99
CA TRP A 59 4.55 -2.71 -16.63
C TRP A 59 4.28 -2.91 -18.13
N ARG A 60 5.20 -3.56 -18.85
CA ARG A 60 5.01 -3.88 -20.28
C ARG A 60 3.75 -4.71 -20.52
N ARG A 61 3.49 -5.69 -19.65
CA ARG A 61 2.27 -6.51 -19.73
C ARG A 61 1.00 -5.68 -19.58
N GLN A 62 1.00 -4.65 -18.73
CA GLN A 62 -0.17 -3.77 -18.58
C GLN A 62 -0.48 -2.98 -19.86
N ALA A 63 0.53 -2.69 -20.68
CA ALA A 63 0.36 -2.03 -21.98
C ALA A 63 -0.09 -2.96 -23.12
N LEU A 64 -0.13 -4.29 -22.90
CA LEU A 64 -0.66 -5.24 -23.88
C LEU A 64 -2.19 -5.22 -23.90
N LYS A 65 -2.76 -5.54 -25.07
CA LYS A 65 -4.22 -5.59 -25.30
C LYS A 65 -4.64 -7.00 -25.74
N GLY A 66 -5.89 -7.36 -25.47
CA GLY A 66 -6.50 -8.63 -25.88
C GLY A 66 -5.78 -9.85 -25.33
N ASP A 67 -5.91 -10.96 -26.04
CA ASP A 67 -5.47 -12.30 -25.65
C ASP A 67 -3.97 -12.37 -25.29
N MET A 68 -3.14 -11.52 -25.93
CA MET A 68 -1.71 -11.45 -25.66
C MET A 68 -1.38 -11.06 -24.21
N LYS A 69 -2.25 -10.32 -23.52
CA LYS A 69 -2.03 -9.94 -22.12
C LYS A 69 -2.17 -11.13 -21.16
N ASP A 70 -3.04 -12.07 -21.50
CA ASP A 70 -3.34 -13.25 -20.69
C ASP A 70 -2.31 -14.36 -20.90
N GLU A 71 -1.74 -14.45 -22.11
CA GLU A 71 -0.63 -15.37 -22.41
C GLU A 71 0.69 -14.99 -21.73
N VAL A 72 0.91 -13.70 -21.44
CA VAL A 72 2.16 -13.23 -20.82
C VAL A 72 2.11 -13.43 -19.30
N LEU A 73 2.68 -14.55 -18.85
CA LEU A 73 2.80 -14.87 -17.42
C LEU A 73 3.92 -14.09 -16.71
N PRO A 74 3.77 -13.78 -15.41
CA PRO A 74 4.84 -13.22 -14.58
C PRO A 74 6.13 -14.08 -14.63
N LYS A 75 7.28 -13.42 -14.65
CA LYS A 75 8.59 -14.08 -14.61
C LYS A 75 9.07 -14.18 -13.18
N ASN A 76 8.85 -15.34 -12.55
CA ASN A 76 9.34 -15.65 -11.21
C ASN A 76 10.88 -15.70 -11.19
N ILE A 77 11.47 -15.38 -10.04
CA ILE A 77 12.92 -15.28 -9.87
C ILE A 77 13.37 -16.24 -8.79
N LEU A 78 14.36 -17.08 -9.12
CA LEU A 78 15.10 -17.89 -8.17
C LEU A 78 16.46 -17.23 -7.89
N MET A 79 16.70 -16.83 -6.65
CA MET A 79 17.99 -16.27 -6.23
C MET A 79 18.85 -17.34 -5.55
N ILE A 80 20.03 -17.60 -6.09
CA ILE A 80 20.98 -18.59 -5.56
C ILE A 80 22.20 -17.85 -4.99
N GLY A 81 22.59 -18.20 -3.76
CA GLY A 81 23.77 -17.63 -3.10
C GLY A 81 23.77 -17.87 -1.59
N PRO A 82 24.90 -17.61 -0.88
CA PRO A 82 25.01 -17.84 0.56
C PRO A 82 24.12 -16.88 1.37
N THR A 83 23.94 -17.15 2.66
CA THR A 83 23.22 -16.24 3.57
C THR A 83 23.95 -14.90 3.68
N GLY A 84 23.22 -13.84 4.04
CA GLY A 84 23.82 -12.51 4.26
C GLY A 84 24.17 -11.67 3.01
N VAL A 85 24.16 -12.24 1.80
CA VAL A 85 24.53 -11.49 0.56
C VAL A 85 23.48 -10.49 0.03
N GLY A 86 22.36 -10.30 0.75
CA GLY A 86 21.33 -9.32 0.38
C GLY A 86 20.15 -9.84 -0.44
N LYS A 87 19.96 -11.16 -0.61
CA LYS A 87 18.83 -11.75 -1.37
C LYS A 87 17.47 -11.19 -0.92
N THR A 88 17.20 -11.27 0.39
CA THR A 88 15.94 -10.79 0.97
C THR A 88 15.81 -9.27 0.91
N GLU A 89 16.93 -8.54 1.04
CA GLU A 89 16.94 -7.08 1.00
C GLU A 89 16.63 -6.55 -0.40
N ILE A 90 17.16 -7.19 -1.46
CA ILE A 90 16.80 -6.87 -2.85
C ILE A 90 15.28 -6.98 -3.03
N SER A 91 14.66 -8.08 -2.62
CA SER A 91 13.21 -8.27 -2.75
C SER A 91 12.40 -7.28 -1.93
N ARG A 92 12.82 -6.99 -0.69
CA ARG A 92 12.17 -6.01 0.19
C ARG A 92 12.26 -4.59 -0.37
N ARG A 93 13.40 -4.21 -0.94
CA ARG A 93 13.58 -2.87 -1.53
C ARG A 93 12.82 -2.73 -2.83
N LEU A 94 12.81 -3.77 -3.65
CA LEU A 94 12.01 -3.82 -4.87
C LEU A 94 10.52 -3.64 -4.56
N SER A 95 9.99 -4.29 -3.52
CA SER A 95 8.57 -4.14 -3.18
C SER A 95 8.24 -2.74 -2.69
N LYS A 96 9.11 -2.12 -1.87
CA LYS A 96 8.96 -0.73 -1.45
C LYS A 96 8.98 0.25 -2.63
N LEU A 97 9.91 0.06 -3.57
CA LEU A 97 10.02 0.86 -4.78
C LEU A 97 8.77 0.74 -5.67
N ALA A 98 8.19 -0.46 -5.74
CA ALA A 98 6.99 -0.72 -6.53
C ALA A 98 5.68 -0.45 -5.78
N GLU A 99 5.75 0.09 -4.55
CA GLU A 99 4.60 0.26 -3.64
C GLU A 99 3.73 -1.01 -3.55
N ALA A 100 4.38 -2.17 -3.55
CA ALA A 100 3.73 -3.47 -3.62
C ALA A 100 3.70 -4.16 -2.24
N PRO A 101 2.60 -4.88 -1.92
CA PRO A 101 2.55 -5.71 -0.73
C PRO A 101 3.65 -6.77 -0.77
N PHE A 102 4.27 -7.05 0.37
CA PHE A 102 5.43 -7.93 0.48
C PHE A 102 5.38 -8.78 1.73
N ILE A 103 5.65 -10.08 1.55
CA ILE A 103 5.73 -11.05 2.63
C ILE A 103 6.99 -11.90 2.50
N LYS A 104 7.64 -12.20 3.63
CA LYS A 104 8.72 -13.18 3.72
C LYS A 104 8.18 -14.43 4.41
N VAL A 105 8.28 -15.57 3.75
CA VAL A 105 7.89 -16.86 4.32
C VAL A 105 9.03 -17.87 4.18
N GLU A 106 9.15 -18.78 5.14
CA GLU A 106 10.14 -19.86 5.14
C GLU A 106 9.48 -21.16 4.70
N ALA A 107 10.02 -21.80 3.65
CA ALA A 107 9.40 -22.97 3.02
C ALA A 107 9.31 -24.18 3.97
N THR A 108 10.28 -24.33 4.87
CA THR A 108 10.34 -25.43 5.84
C THR A 108 9.17 -25.43 6.83
N ARG A 109 8.50 -24.28 7.03
CA ARG A 109 7.31 -24.15 7.89
C ARG A 109 6.09 -24.91 7.38
N PHE A 110 6.09 -25.30 6.10
CA PHE A 110 4.99 -26.04 5.46
C PHE A 110 5.26 -27.55 5.37
N THR A 111 6.49 -27.97 5.68
CA THR A 111 6.93 -29.37 5.59
C THR A 111 7.33 -29.94 6.95
N GLU A 112 7.16 -29.18 8.04
CA GLU A 112 7.53 -29.61 9.38
C GLU A 112 6.65 -30.80 9.82
N VAL A 113 7.30 -31.92 10.14
CA VAL A 113 6.68 -33.20 10.45
C VAL A 113 6.03 -33.13 11.83
N GLY A 114 4.71 -33.29 11.94
CA GLY A 114 4.11 -33.49 13.26
C GLY A 114 2.60 -33.44 13.35
N TYR A 115 1.93 -32.49 12.69
CA TYR A 115 0.47 -32.36 12.81
C TYR A 115 0.02 -31.33 11.77
N VAL A 116 -0.67 -31.74 10.71
CA VAL A 116 -1.24 -30.89 9.64
C VAL A 116 -0.46 -29.59 9.42
N GLY A 117 0.58 -29.61 8.57
CA GLY A 117 1.41 -28.44 8.28
C GLY A 117 0.58 -27.18 8.04
N ARG A 118 1.14 -26.00 8.37
CA ARG A 118 0.43 -24.72 8.16
C ARG A 118 -0.12 -24.66 6.74
N ASP A 119 -1.30 -24.09 6.59
CA ASP A 119 -1.96 -23.95 5.29
C ASP A 119 -1.13 -23.03 4.36
N VAL A 120 -0.79 -23.51 3.16
CA VAL A 120 -0.07 -22.73 2.14
C VAL A 120 -0.89 -21.53 1.66
N GLU A 121 -2.22 -21.60 1.73
CA GLU A 121 -3.11 -20.48 1.41
C GLU A 121 -2.91 -19.31 2.37
N GLN A 122 -2.37 -19.56 3.57
CA GLN A 122 -2.05 -18.50 4.53
C GLN A 122 -1.08 -17.47 3.95
N ILE A 123 -0.18 -17.86 3.05
CA ILE A 123 0.75 -16.92 2.39
C ILE A 123 -0.03 -15.83 1.64
N ILE A 124 -1.12 -16.22 0.97
CA ILE A 124 -1.95 -15.30 0.19
C ILE A 124 -2.85 -14.47 1.11
N ARG A 125 -3.40 -15.08 2.17
CA ARG A 125 -4.20 -14.36 3.20
C ARG A 125 -3.38 -13.25 3.85
N ASP A 126 -2.18 -13.57 4.34
CA ASP A 126 -1.27 -12.60 4.96
C ASP A 126 -0.87 -11.48 3.96
N LEU A 127 -0.61 -11.83 2.70
CA LEU A 127 -0.28 -10.84 1.66
C LEU A 127 -1.46 -9.89 1.38
N LEU A 128 -2.69 -10.40 1.39
CA LEU A 128 -3.90 -9.62 1.19
C LEU A 128 -4.13 -8.65 2.36
N GLU A 129 -3.93 -9.09 3.60
CA GLU A 129 -4.04 -8.24 4.78
C GLU A 129 -3.05 -7.07 4.73
N ILE A 130 -1.80 -7.32 4.32
CA ILE A 130 -0.79 -6.27 4.11
C ILE A 130 -1.26 -5.30 3.02
N ALA A 131 -1.82 -5.80 1.91
CA ALA A 131 -2.32 -4.94 0.84
C ALA A 131 -3.48 -4.05 1.31
N ILE A 132 -4.42 -4.60 2.10
CA ILE A 132 -5.53 -3.85 2.69
C ILE A 132 -5.01 -2.77 3.63
N ALA A 133 -4.00 -3.07 4.45
CA ALA A 133 -3.40 -2.10 5.36
C ALA A 133 -2.76 -0.92 4.60
N ILE A 134 -1.98 -1.21 3.55
CA ILE A 134 -1.36 -0.19 2.69
C ILE A 134 -2.44 0.70 2.06
N GLU A 135 -3.50 0.10 1.51
CA GLU A 135 -4.57 0.84 0.84
C GLU A 135 -5.40 1.67 1.82
N LYS A 136 -5.68 1.15 3.02
CA LYS A 136 -6.33 1.91 4.11
C LYS A 136 -5.51 3.14 4.49
N GLU A 137 -4.18 3.01 4.61
CA GLU A 137 -3.31 4.14 4.92
C GLU A 137 -3.33 5.19 3.79
N ARG A 138 -3.25 4.73 2.53
CA ARG A 138 -3.32 5.59 1.34
C ARG A 138 -4.63 6.39 1.32
N MET A 139 -5.77 5.72 1.44
CA MET A 139 -7.09 6.36 1.46
C MET A 139 -7.25 7.31 2.65
N ARG A 140 -6.75 6.96 3.84
CA ARG A 140 -6.78 7.85 5.01
C ARG A 140 -6.04 9.16 4.75
N LYS A 141 -4.88 9.12 4.09
CA LYS A 141 -4.12 10.33 3.72
C LYS A 141 -4.89 11.19 2.72
N GLU A 142 -5.55 10.59 1.74
CA GLU A 142 -6.34 11.32 0.74
C GLU A 142 -7.51 12.10 1.35
N VAL A 143 -8.17 11.53 2.36
CA VAL A 143 -9.32 12.17 3.01
C VAL A 143 -8.96 12.99 4.25
N TYR A 144 -7.70 12.97 4.70
CA TYR A 144 -7.28 13.56 5.98
C TYR A 144 -7.67 15.04 6.11
N SER A 145 -7.39 15.86 5.10
CA SER A 145 -7.70 17.30 5.14
C SER A 145 -9.20 17.57 5.24
N LYS A 146 -10.03 16.84 4.47
CA LYS A 146 -11.50 16.96 4.51
C LYS A 146 -12.05 16.47 5.85
N ALA A 147 -11.53 15.35 6.34
CA ALA A 147 -11.91 14.78 7.63
C ALA A 147 -11.54 15.72 8.80
N GLN A 148 -10.35 16.34 8.75
CA GLN A 148 -9.92 17.33 9.72
C GLN A 148 -10.84 18.55 9.72
N GLN A 149 -11.17 19.10 8.56
CA GLN A 149 -12.11 20.23 8.47
C GLN A 149 -13.50 19.86 9.02
N ALA A 150 -14.02 18.68 8.67
CA ALA A 150 -15.30 18.21 9.18
C ALA A 150 -15.28 18.02 10.71
N ALA A 151 -14.17 17.50 11.25
CA ALA A 151 -13.97 17.37 12.69
C ALA A 151 -13.90 18.74 13.38
N GLU A 152 -13.13 19.70 12.81
CA GLU A 152 -13.07 21.08 13.29
C GLU A 152 -14.46 21.72 13.31
N GLU A 153 -15.26 21.57 12.25
CA GLU A 153 -16.62 22.11 12.21
C GLU A 153 -17.54 21.51 13.27
N ARG A 154 -17.41 20.20 13.57
CA ARG A 154 -18.18 19.54 14.63
C ARG A 154 -17.82 20.10 16.00
N VAL A 155 -16.53 20.29 16.26
CA VAL A 155 -16.02 20.92 17.50
C VAL A 155 -16.49 22.37 17.61
N LEU A 156 -16.41 23.15 16.53
CA LEU A 156 -16.87 24.53 16.51
C LEU A 156 -18.38 24.63 16.74
N ASN A 157 -19.18 23.73 16.16
CA ASN A 157 -20.63 23.67 16.43
C ASN A 157 -20.93 23.45 17.90
N ALA A 158 -20.19 22.58 18.59
CA ALA A 158 -20.35 22.35 20.01
C ALA A 158 -19.93 23.58 20.85
N LEU A 159 -18.90 24.33 20.42
CA LEU A 159 -18.38 25.49 21.14
C LEU A 159 -19.24 26.75 21.00
N VAL A 160 -19.68 27.08 19.79
CA VAL A 160 -20.37 28.37 19.51
C VAL A 160 -21.85 28.20 19.13
N GLY A 161 -22.30 26.98 18.90
CA GLY A 161 -23.66 26.67 18.47
C GLY A 161 -23.90 26.89 16.96
N ASN A 162 -24.98 26.28 16.45
CA ASN A 162 -25.31 26.25 15.03
C ASN A 162 -25.69 27.62 14.43
N LYS A 163 -26.06 28.60 15.26
CA LYS A 163 -26.52 29.93 14.84
C LYS A 163 -25.44 31.02 14.96
N ALA A 164 -24.20 30.66 15.29
CA ALA A 164 -23.12 31.62 15.43
C ALA A 164 -22.81 32.34 14.12
N SER A 165 -22.46 33.62 14.21
CA SER A 165 -22.05 34.42 13.05
C SER A 165 -20.77 33.86 12.40
N ILE A 166 -20.59 34.13 11.10
CA ILE A 166 -19.40 33.71 10.35
C ILE A 166 -18.13 34.25 11.02
N ALA A 167 -18.13 35.51 11.44
CA ALA A 167 -17.00 36.15 12.12
C ALA A 167 -16.66 35.46 13.46
N THR A 168 -17.67 35.09 14.26
CA THR A 168 -17.47 34.34 15.50
C THR A 168 -16.85 32.98 15.22
N ARG A 169 -17.36 32.24 14.21
CA ARG A 169 -16.83 30.93 13.84
C ARG A 169 -15.37 30.99 13.39
N GLU A 170 -14.99 31.98 12.59
CA GLU A 170 -13.61 32.15 12.15
C GLU A 170 -12.65 32.48 13.30
N SER A 171 -13.08 33.33 14.25
CA SER A 171 -12.28 33.64 15.44
C SER A 171 -12.03 32.40 16.30
N PHE A 172 -13.08 31.61 16.56
CA PHE A 172 -12.95 30.36 17.31
C PHE A 172 -12.16 29.29 16.56
N ARG A 173 -12.24 29.23 15.22
CA ARG A 173 -11.40 28.33 14.42
C ARG A 173 -9.91 28.64 14.58
N LYS A 174 -9.55 29.93 14.61
CA LYS A 174 -8.16 30.35 14.87
C LYS A 174 -7.70 29.93 16.27
N ARG A 175 -8.55 30.17 17.28
CA ARG A 175 -8.28 29.77 18.68
C ARG A 175 -8.17 28.27 18.90
N LEU A 176 -8.98 27.49 18.16
CA LEU A 176 -8.90 26.03 18.18
C LEU A 176 -7.57 25.55 17.58
N ARG A 177 -7.11 26.18 16.49
CA ARG A 177 -5.83 25.81 15.85
C ARG A 177 -4.60 26.31 16.61
N SER A 178 -4.71 27.37 17.41
CA SER A 178 -3.63 27.86 18.27
C SER A 178 -3.50 27.08 19.59
N GLY A 179 -4.46 26.19 19.90
CA GLY A 179 -4.47 25.41 21.14
C GLY A 179 -5.08 26.15 22.35
N ASP A 180 -5.64 27.35 22.15
CA ASP A 180 -6.20 28.16 23.24
C ASP A 180 -7.45 27.54 23.87
N LEU A 181 -8.04 26.53 23.23
CA LEU A 181 -9.29 25.88 23.62
C LEU A 181 -9.10 24.42 24.05
N ASP A 182 -7.86 23.93 24.13
CA ASP A 182 -7.57 22.51 24.35
C ASP A 182 -8.07 21.98 25.71
N ASN A 183 -8.16 22.86 26.71
CA ASN A 183 -8.64 22.52 28.05
C ASN A 183 -10.16 22.69 28.22
N ASN A 184 -10.87 23.13 27.18
CA ASN A 184 -12.31 23.36 27.27
C ASN A 184 -13.04 22.03 27.14
N GLN A 185 -14.02 21.80 28.02
CA GLN A 185 -14.89 20.63 27.94
C GLN A 185 -16.07 20.92 27.02
N ILE A 186 -16.32 20.01 26.08
CA ILE A 186 -17.46 20.03 25.17
C ILE A 186 -18.09 18.65 25.10
N GLU A 187 -19.39 18.62 24.84
CA GLU A 187 -20.13 17.38 24.60
C GLU A 187 -20.39 17.25 23.10
N ILE A 188 -20.02 16.09 22.54
CA ILE A 188 -20.20 15.79 21.12
C ILE A 188 -20.81 14.39 21.02
N GLU A 189 -21.99 14.31 20.44
CA GLU A 189 -22.55 13.02 20.06
C GLU A 189 -21.63 12.38 19.03
N VAL A 190 -21.19 11.15 19.25
CA VAL A 190 -20.44 10.34 18.28
C VAL A 190 -21.26 9.10 17.97
N ASN A 191 -21.23 8.64 16.71
CA ASN A 191 -21.81 7.34 16.39
C ASN A 191 -20.83 6.30 16.93
N ASP A 192 -21.26 5.53 17.92
CA ASP A 192 -20.51 4.35 18.32
C ASP A 192 -20.38 3.41 17.12
N LEU A 193 -19.18 2.90 16.90
CA LEU A 193 -19.00 1.72 16.06
C LEU A 193 -19.90 0.63 16.63
N PRO A 194 -20.65 -0.12 15.80
CA PRO A 194 -21.46 -1.22 16.31
C PRO A 194 -20.53 -2.14 17.12
N ASN A 195 -20.78 -2.20 18.42
CA ASN A 195 -20.16 -3.19 19.30
C ASN A 195 -20.42 -4.54 18.63
N MET A 196 -19.34 -5.24 18.26
CA MET A 196 -19.47 -6.62 17.79
C MET A 196 -20.27 -7.38 18.85
N PRO A 197 -21.38 -8.05 18.49
CA PRO A 197 -22.20 -8.73 19.47
C PRO A 197 -21.34 -9.74 20.23
N SER A 198 -21.22 -9.53 21.54
CA SER A 198 -20.65 -10.52 22.45
C SER A 198 -21.49 -11.78 22.36
N PHE A 199 -20.92 -12.87 21.86
CA PHE A 199 -21.56 -14.18 21.93
C PHE A 199 -21.51 -14.65 23.38
N GLU A 200 -22.64 -14.65 24.08
CA GLU A 200 -22.78 -15.36 25.34
C GLU A 200 -22.71 -16.87 25.06
N ILE A 201 -21.74 -17.56 25.67
CA ILE A 201 -21.65 -19.02 25.61
C ILE A 201 -22.76 -19.60 26.51
N PRO A 202 -23.70 -20.39 25.98
CA PRO A 202 -24.73 -21.02 26.80
C PRO A 202 -24.09 -21.91 27.88
N GLY A 203 -24.34 -21.58 29.15
CA GLY A 203 -23.88 -22.37 30.31
C GLY A 203 -22.75 -21.76 31.15
N MET A 204 -22.18 -20.59 30.77
CA MET A 204 -21.21 -19.88 31.61
C MET A 204 -21.58 -18.39 31.77
N PRO A 205 -22.21 -18.01 32.90
CA PRO A 205 -22.46 -16.60 33.20
C PRO A 205 -21.13 -15.85 33.39
N GLY A 206 -20.88 -14.81 32.59
CA GLY A 206 -19.74 -13.90 32.75
C GLY A 206 -18.53 -14.14 31.83
N ALA A 207 -18.58 -15.12 30.92
CA ALA A 207 -17.51 -15.35 29.95
C ALA A 207 -17.75 -14.56 28.64
N ASN A 208 -17.42 -13.26 28.63
CA ASN A 208 -17.38 -12.48 27.40
C ASN A 208 -16.07 -12.75 26.64
N VAL A 209 -16.13 -13.53 25.57
CA VAL A 209 -14.99 -13.69 24.64
C VAL A 209 -15.04 -12.53 23.63
N GLY A 210 -14.21 -11.52 23.85
CA GLY A 210 -13.97 -10.49 22.84
C GLY A 210 -13.20 -11.07 21.66
N MET A 211 -13.81 -11.09 20.47
CA MET A 211 -13.08 -11.34 19.22
C MET A 211 -12.19 -10.14 18.94
N VAL A 212 -10.91 -10.26 19.27
CA VAL A 212 -9.87 -9.33 18.84
C VAL A 212 -9.45 -9.74 17.43
N ASN A 213 -9.68 -8.87 16.45
CA ASN A 213 -8.96 -8.87 15.17
C ASN A 213 -8.08 -7.63 15.12
#